data_AF-A0A1I5Y4A8-F1
#
_entry.id   AF-A0A1I5Y4A8-F1
#
_cell.length_a   1.000
_cell.length_b   1.000
_cell.length_c   1.000
_cell.angle_alpha   90.00
_cell.angle_beta   90.00
_cell.angle_gamma   90.00
#
_symmetry.space_group_name_H-M   'P 1'
#
loop_
_entity.id
_entity.type
_entity.pdbx_description
1 polymer ?
#
loop_
_entity_poly.entity_id
_entity_poly.type
_entity_poly.pdbx_seq_one_letter_code
_entity_poly.pdbx_strand_id
1 'polypeptide(L)'
;MSNPNPSIPPQVEAQIISNNRKISELLTENEMLLRQSGLEPPVDNYAPSVKRRIHFPSKYIRTKAYYVNNYHLHSFFSNEEIVSNVAYSLQMSDLYNFILNRFYVFGSLETMIYKAAIINYVCIIESLIGQVYDDMHSFCGTCPDHNHCEFFMPKVKTFAEKLKAIESKGMLTLSPDQFQQIREAYHLRNQLHIYTAAKNNEFTTKSFDRKLHNRIVIIMKNLKEILFDDLLPATKQCYRTLEYKDI
;
A
#
# COMPACT_ATOMS: atom_id res chain seq x y z
N MET A 1 -16.31 0.63 -12.96
CA MET A 1 -16.60 -0.81 -12.97
C MET A 1 -16.94 -1.24 -11.56
N SER A 2 -18.19 -1.61 -11.32
CA SER A 2 -18.67 -2.17 -10.06
C SER A 2 -18.00 -3.52 -9.82
N ASN A 3 -17.31 -3.68 -8.70
CA ASN A 3 -16.87 -4.99 -8.25
C ASN A 3 -18.13 -5.86 -8.11
N PRO A 4 -18.24 -7.01 -8.80
CA PRO A 4 -19.31 -7.94 -8.52
C PRO A 4 -19.03 -8.47 -7.10
N ASN A 5 -19.74 -7.94 -6.11
CA ASN A 5 -19.67 -8.52 -4.78
C ASN A 5 -20.14 -9.97 -4.93
N PRO A 6 -19.34 -10.98 -4.51
CA PRO A 6 -19.82 -12.35 -4.49
C PRO A 6 -21.11 -12.37 -3.66
N SER A 7 -22.18 -12.95 -4.22
CA SER A 7 -23.47 -12.99 -3.53
C SER A 7 -23.33 -13.87 -2.29
N ILE A 8 -23.50 -13.26 -1.12
CA ILE A 8 -23.52 -13.98 0.14
C ILE A 8 -24.91 -14.63 0.25
N PRO A 9 -25.02 -15.91 0.64
CA PRO A 9 -26.33 -16.52 0.87
C PRO A 9 -27.15 -15.68 1.88
N PRO A 10 -28.44 -15.40 1.63
CA PRO A 10 -29.23 -14.51 2.49
C PRO A 10 -29.24 -14.90 3.98
N GLN A 11 -29.19 -16.21 4.26
CA GLN A 11 -29.12 -16.74 5.63
C GLN A 11 -27.79 -16.38 6.32
N VAL A 12 -26.68 -16.42 5.59
CA VAL A 12 -25.36 -16.06 6.10
C VAL A 12 -25.28 -14.56 6.35
N GLU A 13 -25.84 -13.75 5.45
CA GLU A 13 -25.92 -12.29 5.62
C GLU A 13 -26.73 -11.91 6.86
N ALA A 14 -27.91 -12.51 7.06
CA ALA A 14 -28.73 -12.28 8.24
C ALA A 14 -27.99 -12.65 9.54
N GLN A 15 -27.24 -13.76 9.54
CA GLN A 15 -26.44 -14.16 10.69
C GLN A 15 -25.30 -13.18 10.97
N ILE A 16 -24.61 -12.69 9.94
CA ILE A 16 -23.54 -11.68 10.08
C ILE A 16 -24.11 -10.39 10.68
N ILE A 17 -25.26 -9.92 10.21
CA ILE A 17 -25.94 -8.72 10.74
C ILE A 17 -26.25 -8.92 12.23
N SER A 18 -26.81 -10.08 12.60
CA SER A 18 -27.11 -10.41 14.00
C SER A 18 -25.87 -10.42 14.89
N ASN A 19 -24.79 -11.07 14.42
CA ASN A 19 -23.52 -11.14 15.15
C ASN A 19 -22.90 -9.76 15.34
N ASN A 20 -22.87 -8.94 14.28
CA ASN A 20 -22.31 -7.59 14.33
C ASN A 20 -23.07 -6.69 15.30
N ARG A 21 -24.40 -6.80 15.33
CA ARG A 21 -25.22 -6.09 16.34
C ARG A 21 -24.80 -6.49 17.75
N LYS A 22 -24.66 -7.79 18.01
CA LYS A 22 -24.26 -8.28 19.34
C LYS A 22 -22.85 -7.85 19.74
N ILE A 23 -21.91 -7.84 18.80
CA ILE A 23 -20.54 -7.34 19.03
C ILE A 23 -20.57 -5.86 19.44
N SER A 24 -21.32 -5.03 18.73
CA SER A 24 -21.45 -3.60 19.06
C SER A 24 -22.08 -3.35 20.43
N GLU A 25 -23.09 -4.13 20.80
CA GLU A 25 -23.70 -4.08 22.14
C GLU A 25 -22.67 -4.41 23.23
N LEU A 26 -21.94 -5.52 23.08
CA LEU A 26 -20.93 -5.97 24.05
C LEU A 26 -19.75 -5.00 24.17
N LEU A 27 -19.32 -4.39 23.05
CA LEU A 27 -18.31 -3.34 23.05
C LEU A 27 -18.77 -2.14 23.89
N THR A 28 -20.02 -1.72 23.72
CA THR A 28 -20.60 -0.60 24.47
C THR A 28 -20.70 -0.92 25.96
N GLU A 29 -21.15 -2.14 26.29
CA GLU A 29 -21.23 -2.62 27.67
C GLU A 29 -19.86 -2.62 28.37
N ASN A 30 -18.82 -3.08 27.68
CA ASN A 30 -17.45 -3.06 28.21
C ASN A 30 -16.98 -1.62 28.54
N GLU A 31 -17.22 -0.66 27.65
CA GLU A 31 -16.86 0.75 27.89
C GLU A 31 -17.64 1.35 29.07
N MET A 32 -18.91 0.97 29.24
CA MET A 32 -19.71 1.38 30.40
C MET A 32 -19.16 0.79 31.70
N LEU A 33 -18.78 -0.50 31.71
CA LEU A 33 -18.19 -1.15 32.88
C LEU A 33 -16.88 -0.48 33.30
N LEU A 34 -16.03 -0.10 32.33
CA LEU A 34 -14.79 0.65 32.62
C LEU A 34 -15.11 1.99 33.30
N ARG A 35 -16.06 2.76 32.74
CA ARG A 35 -16.51 4.05 33.32
C ARG A 35 -17.10 3.90 34.71
N GLN A 36 -17.94 2.89 34.93
CA GLN A 36 -18.51 2.60 36.25
C GLN A 36 -17.45 2.18 37.28
N SER A 37 -16.32 1.65 36.81
CA SER A 37 -15.16 1.28 37.64
C SER A 37 -14.26 2.49 37.98
N GLY A 38 -14.61 3.70 37.52
CA GLY A 38 -13.82 4.91 37.71
C GLY A 38 -12.71 5.11 36.68
N LEU A 39 -12.71 4.37 35.56
CA LEU A 39 -11.80 4.59 34.44
C LEU A 39 -12.47 5.43 33.35
N GLU A 40 -11.78 6.44 32.83
CA GLU A 40 -12.25 7.29 31.74
C GLU A 40 -11.41 7.16 30.46
N PRO A 41 -11.44 6.02 29.73
CA PRO A 41 -10.81 5.95 28.42
C PRO A 41 -11.38 6.99 27.44
N PRO A 42 -10.54 7.63 26.61
CA PRO A 42 -9.09 7.41 26.45
C PRO A 42 -8.20 8.28 27.36
N VAL A 43 -8.76 9.06 28.28
CA VAL A 43 -8.01 9.95 29.20
C VAL A 43 -7.12 9.11 30.11
N ASP A 44 -7.73 8.09 30.73
CA ASP A 44 -6.97 7.01 31.33
C ASP A 44 -6.47 6.13 30.20
N ASN A 45 -5.15 6.12 29.96
CA ASN A 45 -4.47 5.27 28.98
C ASN A 45 -4.52 3.79 29.43
N TYR A 46 -5.74 3.25 29.55
CA TYR A 46 -6.02 1.93 30.04
C TYR A 46 -5.57 0.90 29.00
N ALA A 47 -4.46 0.25 29.30
CA ALA A 47 -3.88 -0.80 28.46
C ALA A 47 -4.14 -2.19 29.08
N PRO A 48 -5.26 -2.86 28.75
CA PRO A 48 -5.57 -4.16 29.32
C PRO A 48 -4.52 -5.21 28.92
N SER A 49 -4.33 -6.21 29.79
CA SER A 49 -3.53 -7.41 29.46
C SER A 49 -4.09 -8.11 28.21
N VAL A 50 -3.25 -8.87 27.51
CA VAL A 50 -3.62 -9.56 26.25
C VAL A 50 -4.91 -10.38 26.39
N LYS A 51 -5.09 -11.09 27.52
CA LYS A 51 -6.29 -11.92 27.78
C LYS A 51 -7.59 -11.13 27.85
N ARG A 52 -7.53 -9.83 28.15
CA ARG A 52 -8.67 -8.91 28.27
C ARG A 52 -8.91 -8.10 26.99
N ARG A 53 -8.10 -8.29 25.95
CA ARG A 53 -8.25 -7.60 24.67
C ARG A 53 -9.19 -8.36 23.75
N ILE A 54 -9.87 -7.62 22.90
CA ILE A 54 -10.63 -8.20 21.80
C ILE A 54 -9.64 -8.76 20.79
N HIS A 55 -9.81 -10.03 20.47
CA HIS A 55 -8.90 -10.72 19.57
C HIS A 55 -9.27 -10.37 18.13
N PHE A 56 -8.24 -10.01 17.35
CA PHE A 56 -8.41 -9.82 15.92
C PHE A 56 -8.64 -11.18 15.24
N PRO A 57 -9.53 -11.29 14.23
CA PRO A 57 -9.76 -12.55 13.54
C PRO A 57 -8.46 -13.15 13.00
N SER A 58 -8.10 -14.32 13.54
CA SER A 58 -6.91 -15.04 13.10
C SER A 58 -7.01 -15.33 11.60
N LYS A 59 -5.93 -15.11 10.85
CA LYS A 59 -5.79 -15.33 9.40
C LYS A 59 -6.39 -14.26 8.48
N TYR A 60 -7.02 -13.20 8.99
CA TYR A 60 -7.42 -12.09 8.11
C TYR A 60 -6.19 -11.30 7.62
N ILE A 61 -5.26 -11.01 8.53
CA ILE A 61 -3.97 -10.41 8.17
C ILE A 61 -3.04 -11.53 7.72
N ARG A 62 -2.57 -11.42 6.48
CA ARG A 62 -1.61 -12.36 5.89
C ARG A 62 -0.24 -12.19 6.52
N THR A 63 0.59 -13.23 6.53
CA THR A 63 1.89 -13.20 7.21
C THR A 63 2.97 -12.49 6.39
N LYS A 64 4.06 -12.07 7.04
CA LYS A 64 5.27 -11.60 6.33
C LYS A 64 5.70 -12.60 5.24
N ALA A 65 5.79 -13.89 5.59
CA ALA A 65 6.20 -14.94 4.66
C ALA A 65 5.29 -15.04 3.43
N TYR A 66 3.97 -14.90 3.62
CA TYR A 66 3.04 -14.82 2.49
C TYR A 66 3.42 -13.68 1.54
N TYR A 67 3.65 -12.48 2.06
CA TYR A 67 3.93 -11.31 1.24
C TYR A 67 5.28 -11.37 0.55
N VAL A 68 6.32 -11.77 1.28
CA VAL A 68 7.67 -11.96 0.73
C VAL A 68 7.63 -12.88 -0.48
N ASN A 69 6.95 -14.03 -0.36
CA ASN A 69 6.85 -15.01 -1.44
C ASN A 69 5.96 -14.52 -2.58
N ASN A 70 4.76 -14.03 -2.27
CA ASN A 70 3.76 -13.66 -3.27
C ASN A 70 4.10 -12.38 -4.04
N TYR A 71 4.90 -11.48 -3.47
CA TYR A 71 5.40 -10.27 -4.14
C TYR A 71 6.84 -10.40 -4.62
N HIS A 72 7.46 -11.59 -4.50
CA HIS A 72 8.84 -11.84 -4.89
C HIS A 72 9.83 -10.79 -4.34
N LEU A 73 9.66 -10.36 -3.08
CA LEU A 73 10.35 -9.18 -2.55
C LEU A 73 11.88 -9.29 -2.60
N HIS A 74 12.45 -10.49 -2.41
CA HIS A 74 13.90 -10.73 -2.54
C HIS A 74 14.42 -10.57 -3.98
N SER A 75 13.55 -10.52 -4.98
CA SER A 75 13.96 -10.22 -6.37
C SER A 75 14.17 -8.72 -6.60
N PHE A 76 13.62 -7.87 -5.71
CA PHE A 76 13.72 -6.42 -5.79
C PHE A 76 14.71 -5.87 -4.77
N PHE A 77 14.76 -6.43 -3.57
CA PHE A 77 15.57 -5.92 -2.47
C PHE A 77 16.56 -6.98 -1.98
N SER A 78 17.84 -6.62 -1.93
CA SER A 78 18.89 -7.44 -1.32
C SER A 78 18.96 -7.28 0.21
N ASN A 79 18.46 -6.17 0.74
CA ASN A 79 18.47 -5.89 2.18
C ASN A 79 17.21 -6.44 2.87
N GLU A 80 17.41 -7.36 3.82
CA GLU A 80 16.35 -8.02 4.60
C GLU A 80 15.49 -7.07 5.44
N GLU A 81 16.03 -5.95 5.91
CA GLU A 81 15.27 -4.94 6.64
C GLU A 81 14.27 -4.25 5.71
N ILE A 82 14.67 -3.95 4.47
CA ILE A 82 13.78 -3.35 3.46
C ILE A 82 12.69 -4.36 3.07
N VAL A 83 13.05 -5.63 2.83
CA VAL A 83 12.08 -6.71 2.58
C VAL A 83 11.06 -6.81 3.71
N SER A 84 11.54 -6.76 4.96
CA SER A 84 10.68 -6.81 6.15
C SER A 84 9.75 -5.62 6.23
N ASN A 85 10.26 -4.40 6.03
CA ASN A 85 9.47 -3.18 6.09
C ASN A 85 8.38 -3.14 5.01
N VAL A 86 8.69 -3.52 3.77
CA VAL A 86 7.69 -3.62 2.69
C VAL A 86 6.63 -4.68 3.03
N ALA A 87 7.05 -5.84 3.53
CA ALA A 87 6.11 -6.88 3.94
C ALA A 87 5.21 -6.44 5.11
N TYR A 88 5.74 -5.73 6.10
CA TYR A 88 4.95 -5.18 7.21
C TYR A 88 3.98 -4.10 6.75
N SER A 89 4.38 -3.23 5.82
CA SER A 89 3.46 -2.30 5.17
C SER A 89 2.34 -3.02 4.41
N LEU A 90 2.63 -4.13 3.73
CA LEU A 90 1.59 -4.96 3.11
C LEU A 90 0.65 -5.60 4.15
N GLN A 91 1.15 -6.04 5.30
CA GLN A 91 0.29 -6.49 6.42
C GLN A 91 -0.59 -5.35 6.96
N MET A 92 -0.07 -4.14 7.04
CA MET A 92 -0.84 -2.96 7.44
C MET A 92 -1.98 -2.67 6.45
N SER A 93 -1.77 -2.90 5.15
CA SER A 93 -2.84 -2.82 4.15
C SER A 93 -3.99 -3.79 4.42
N ASP A 94 -3.74 -5.00 4.94
CA ASP A 94 -4.80 -5.90 5.39
C ASP A 94 -5.57 -5.31 6.57
N LEU A 95 -4.87 -4.73 7.55
CA LEU A 95 -5.53 -4.09 8.69
C LEU A 95 -6.43 -2.93 8.25
N TYR A 96 -5.94 -2.05 7.39
CA TYR A 96 -6.76 -0.97 6.84
C TYR A 96 -7.97 -1.50 6.08
N ASN A 97 -7.79 -2.55 5.27
CA ASN A 97 -8.88 -3.19 4.54
C ASN A 97 -9.93 -3.77 5.51
N PHE A 98 -9.49 -4.40 6.60
CA PHE A 98 -10.40 -4.89 7.64
C PHE A 98 -11.21 -3.75 8.22
N ILE A 99 -10.54 -2.68 8.66
CA ILE A 99 -11.19 -1.56 9.33
C ILE A 99 -12.24 -0.92 8.41
N LEU A 100 -11.84 -0.56 7.18
CA LEU A 100 -12.69 0.12 6.21
C LEU A 100 -13.88 -0.73 5.72
N ASN A 101 -13.79 -2.05 5.77
CA ASN A 101 -14.86 -2.94 5.27
C ASN A 101 -15.65 -3.66 6.38
N ARG A 102 -15.26 -3.53 7.66
CA ARG A 102 -15.89 -4.24 8.78
C ARG A 102 -16.43 -3.32 9.87
N PHE A 103 -15.89 -2.10 9.99
CA PHE A 103 -16.39 -1.12 10.95
C PHE A 103 -17.09 0.02 10.24
N TYR A 104 -18.18 0.47 10.84
CA TYR A 104 -18.80 1.73 10.48
C TYR A 104 -18.02 2.87 11.14
N VAL A 105 -17.06 3.42 10.42
CA VAL A 105 -16.34 4.63 10.81
C VAL A 105 -16.94 5.80 10.03
N PHE A 106 -17.13 6.95 10.68
CA PHE A 106 -17.81 8.10 10.10
C PHE A 106 -17.04 9.40 10.30
N GLY A 107 -17.40 10.41 9.51
CA GLY A 107 -16.85 11.76 9.61
C GLY A 107 -15.37 11.83 9.25
N SER A 108 -14.64 12.73 9.91
CA SER A 108 -13.22 12.96 9.64
C SER A 108 -12.34 11.74 9.89
N LEU A 109 -12.71 10.87 10.83
CA LEU A 109 -11.94 9.66 11.12
C LEU A 109 -11.93 8.67 9.95
N GLU A 110 -13.04 8.54 9.23
CA GLU A 110 -13.13 7.70 8.03
C GLU A 110 -12.14 8.19 6.96
N THR A 111 -12.15 9.50 6.68
CA THR A 111 -11.22 10.15 5.75
C THR A 111 -9.76 9.91 6.17
N MET A 112 -9.46 9.99 7.46
CA MET A 112 -8.10 9.77 7.98
C MET A 112 -7.64 8.31 7.81
N ILE A 113 -8.52 7.34 7.93
CA ILE A 113 -8.18 5.92 7.68
C ILE A 113 -7.95 5.68 6.18
N TYR A 114 -8.80 6.22 5.30
CA TYR A 114 -8.55 6.15 3.85
C TYR A 114 -7.22 6.79 3.48
N LYS A 115 -6.95 7.96 4.04
CA LYS A 115 -5.69 8.68 3.87
C LYS A 115 -4.50 7.80 4.28
N ALA A 116 -4.51 7.27 5.50
CA ALA A 116 -3.46 6.37 6.00
C ALA A 116 -3.26 5.13 5.11
N ALA A 117 -4.35 4.52 4.64
CA ALA A 117 -4.30 3.37 3.74
C ALA A 117 -3.69 3.72 2.38
N ILE A 118 -4.13 4.80 1.75
CA ILE A 118 -3.63 5.26 0.44
C ILE A 118 -2.14 5.56 0.51
N ILE A 119 -1.69 6.26 1.54
CA ILE A 119 -0.28 6.58 1.75
C ILE A 119 0.55 5.31 1.86
N ASN A 120 0.08 4.34 2.66
CA ASN A 120 0.77 3.07 2.82
C ASN A 120 0.95 2.35 1.49
N TYR A 121 -0.09 2.29 0.65
CA TYR A 121 0.04 1.73 -0.70
C TYR A 121 1.02 2.50 -1.58
N VAL A 122 0.97 3.84 -1.56
CA VAL A 122 1.88 4.69 -2.35
C VAL A 122 3.33 4.47 -1.95
N CYS A 123 3.62 4.39 -0.65
CA CYS A 123 4.98 4.11 -0.15
C CYS A 123 5.48 2.74 -0.61
N ILE A 124 4.62 1.71 -0.67
CA ILE A 124 4.98 0.39 -1.20
C ILE A 124 5.29 0.48 -2.69
N ILE A 125 4.42 1.12 -3.48
CA ILE A 125 4.60 1.33 -4.93
C ILE A 125 5.91 2.06 -5.21
N GLU A 126 6.16 3.14 -4.47
CA GLU A 126 7.37 3.96 -4.56
C GLU A 126 8.62 3.16 -4.23
N SER A 127 8.57 2.33 -3.18
CA SER A 127 9.71 1.49 -2.79
C SER A 127 10.05 0.47 -3.90
N LEU A 128 9.04 -0.18 -4.46
CA LEU A 128 9.24 -1.21 -5.49
C LEU A 128 9.77 -0.62 -6.81
N ILE A 129 9.08 0.40 -7.36
CA ILE A 129 9.48 1.04 -8.61
C ILE A 129 10.81 1.80 -8.41
N GLY A 130 10.95 2.48 -7.28
CA GLY A 130 12.14 3.28 -6.96
C GLY A 130 13.40 2.44 -6.84
N GLN A 131 13.31 1.27 -6.21
CA GLN A 131 14.43 0.33 -6.10
C GLN A 131 14.88 -0.18 -7.46
N VAL A 132 13.94 -0.64 -8.30
CA VAL A 132 14.30 -1.15 -9.63
C VAL A 132 14.95 -0.06 -10.48
N TYR A 133 14.44 1.17 -10.41
CA TYR A 133 15.08 2.30 -11.08
C TYR A 133 16.51 2.52 -10.60
N ASP A 134 16.74 2.50 -9.28
CA ASP A 134 18.07 2.74 -8.70
C ASP A 134 19.05 1.62 -9.05
N ASP A 135 18.60 0.37 -9.11
CA ASP A 135 19.42 -0.76 -9.55
C ASP A 135 19.79 -0.66 -11.03
N MET A 136 18.83 -0.26 -11.88
CA MET A 136 19.08 0.02 -13.29
C MET A 136 20.05 1.19 -13.49
N HIS A 137 19.86 2.29 -12.76
CA HIS A 137 20.74 3.46 -12.83
C HIS A 137 22.17 3.09 -12.41
N SER A 138 22.31 2.35 -11.30
CA SER A 138 23.60 1.88 -10.80
C SER A 138 24.33 1.05 -11.85
N PHE A 139 23.60 0.17 -12.55
CA PHE A 139 24.14 -0.61 -13.66
C PHE A 139 24.52 0.24 -14.87
N CYS A 140 23.69 1.20 -15.26
CA CYS A 140 23.99 2.12 -16.35
C CYS A 140 25.31 2.86 -16.10
N GLY A 141 25.63 3.18 -14.85
CA GLY A 141 26.90 3.79 -14.46
C GLY A 141 28.13 2.92 -14.74
N THR A 142 27.98 1.60 -14.82
CA THR A 142 29.07 0.65 -15.13
C THR A 142 29.01 0.10 -16.55
N CYS A 143 27.92 0.30 -17.29
CA CYS A 143 27.74 -0.20 -18.64
C CYS A 143 28.62 0.57 -19.64
N PRO A 144 29.47 -0.08 -20.46
CA PRO A 144 30.34 0.61 -21.41
C PRO A 144 29.57 1.29 -22.55
N ASP A 145 28.41 0.76 -22.92
CA ASP A 145 27.58 1.25 -24.03
C ASP A 145 26.52 2.28 -23.59
N HIS A 146 26.56 2.76 -22.33
CA HIS A 146 25.48 3.57 -21.78
C HIS A 146 25.20 4.86 -22.57
N ASN A 147 26.23 5.47 -23.17
CA ASN A 147 26.12 6.71 -23.93
C ASN A 147 25.26 6.58 -25.20
N HIS A 148 25.09 5.36 -25.72
CA HIS A 148 24.32 5.06 -26.92
C HIS A 148 23.08 4.19 -26.61
N CYS A 149 22.80 3.94 -25.33
CA CYS A 149 21.71 3.08 -24.90
C CYS A 149 20.39 3.86 -24.81
N GLU A 150 19.41 3.49 -25.64
CA GLU A 150 18.05 4.07 -25.57
C GLU A 150 17.36 3.83 -24.21
N PHE A 151 17.79 2.79 -23.47
CA PHE A 151 17.29 2.44 -22.14
C PHE A 151 18.10 3.05 -20.99
N PHE A 152 19.08 3.92 -21.28
CA PHE A 152 19.89 4.57 -20.24
C PHE A 152 19.02 5.26 -19.18
N MET A 153 19.28 4.93 -17.91
CA MET A 153 18.60 5.50 -16.74
C MET A 153 19.48 6.55 -16.07
N PRO A 154 19.16 7.85 -16.21
CA PRO A 154 19.94 8.91 -15.57
C PRO A 154 19.77 8.94 -14.06
N LYS A 155 20.66 9.61 -13.35
CA LYS A 155 20.46 9.88 -11.93
C LYS A 155 19.38 10.94 -11.75
N VAL A 156 18.29 10.59 -11.07
CA VAL A 156 17.21 11.53 -10.71
C VAL A 156 16.93 11.47 -9.21
N LYS A 157 16.34 12.53 -8.65
CA LYS A 157 16.20 12.67 -7.20
C LYS A 157 14.83 12.24 -6.69
N THR A 158 13.78 12.49 -7.46
CA THR A 158 12.40 12.30 -7.01
C THR A 158 11.76 11.08 -7.62
N PHE A 159 10.83 10.45 -6.89
CA PHE A 159 10.06 9.32 -7.43
C PHE A 159 9.26 9.70 -8.70
N ALA A 160 8.74 10.92 -8.77
CA ALA A 160 8.02 11.40 -9.96
C ALA A 160 8.90 11.41 -11.22
N GLU A 161 10.17 11.79 -11.10
CA GLU A 161 11.13 11.75 -12.21
C GLU A 161 11.47 10.31 -12.59
N LYS A 162 11.67 9.41 -11.60
CA LYS A 162 11.92 7.98 -11.84
C LYS A 162 10.77 7.35 -12.63
N LEU A 163 9.54 7.59 -12.19
CA LEU A 163 8.33 7.07 -12.83
C LEU A 163 8.19 7.58 -14.27
N LYS A 164 8.46 8.87 -14.51
CA LYS A 164 8.43 9.48 -15.85
C LYS A 164 9.47 8.85 -16.79
N ALA A 165 10.68 8.60 -16.29
CA ALA A 165 11.73 7.95 -17.07
C ALA A 165 11.34 6.52 -17.48
N ILE A 166 10.76 5.74 -16.55
CA ILE A 166 10.25 4.39 -16.83
C ILE A 166 9.11 4.42 -17.86
N GLU A 167 8.14 5.34 -17.69
CA GLU A 167 7.03 5.54 -18.63
C GLU A 167 7.54 5.88 -20.04
N SER A 168 8.49 6.81 -20.15
CA SER A 168 9.03 7.27 -21.44
C SER A 168 9.74 6.17 -22.24
N LYS A 169 10.20 5.12 -21.55
CA LYS A 169 10.90 3.98 -22.14
C LYS A 169 9.99 2.75 -22.34
N GLY A 170 8.70 2.87 -22.03
CA GLY A 170 7.73 1.78 -22.21
C GLY A 170 8.04 0.54 -21.38
N MET A 171 8.70 0.69 -20.23
CA MET A 171 9.20 -0.44 -19.44
C MET A 171 8.17 -1.10 -18.51
N LEU A 172 6.98 -0.52 -18.41
CA LEU A 172 5.85 -1.09 -17.69
C LEU A 172 4.64 -1.09 -18.60
N THR A 173 3.87 -2.18 -18.60
CA THR A 173 2.58 -2.29 -19.29
C THR A 173 1.44 -1.57 -18.55
N LEU A 174 1.71 -0.35 -18.07
CA LEU A 174 0.72 0.53 -17.47
C LEU A 174 0.15 1.49 -18.52
N SER A 175 -1.17 1.72 -18.47
CA SER A 175 -1.82 2.74 -19.28
C SER A 175 -1.43 4.15 -18.81
N PRO A 176 -1.55 5.18 -19.67
CA PRO A 176 -1.31 6.57 -19.25
C PRO A 176 -2.16 7.01 -18.05
N ASP A 177 -3.39 6.51 -17.94
CA ASP A 177 -4.28 6.75 -16.80
C ASP A 177 -3.74 6.10 -15.51
N GLN A 178 -3.20 4.88 -15.58
CA GLN A 178 -2.60 4.24 -14.41
C GLN A 178 -1.33 4.97 -13.94
N PHE A 179 -0.47 5.41 -14.85
CA PHE A 179 0.68 6.25 -14.50
C PHE A 179 0.25 7.57 -13.85
N GLN A 180 -0.78 8.20 -14.39
CA GLN A 180 -1.34 9.44 -13.84
C GLN A 180 -1.91 9.21 -12.43
N GLN A 181 -2.60 8.10 -12.19
CA GLN A 181 -3.12 7.75 -10.86
C GLN A 181 -2.00 7.54 -9.84
N ILE A 182 -0.87 6.92 -10.22
CA ILE A 182 0.29 6.79 -9.34
C ILE A 182 0.88 8.17 -9.02
N ARG A 183 1.03 9.06 -10.02
CA ARG A 183 1.52 10.43 -9.82
C ARG A 183 0.64 11.23 -8.86
N GLU A 184 -0.67 11.16 -9.04
CA GLU A 184 -1.65 11.85 -8.17
C GLU A 184 -1.57 11.33 -6.74
N ALA A 185 -1.50 10.01 -6.56
CA ALA A 185 -1.38 9.41 -5.24
C ALA A 185 -0.07 9.77 -4.54
N TYR A 186 1.05 9.82 -5.28
CA TYR A 186 2.34 10.31 -4.78
C TYR A 186 2.28 11.80 -4.39
N HIS A 187 1.61 12.62 -5.20
CA HIS A 187 1.41 14.03 -4.87
C HIS A 187 0.62 14.20 -3.57
N LEU A 188 -0.48 13.46 -3.41
CA LEU A 188 -1.28 13.44 -2.18
C LEU A 188 -0.45 13.01 -0.97
N ARG A 189 0.42 12.00 -1.11
CA ARG A 189 1.36 11.57 -0.07
C ARG A 189 2.39 12.66 0.30
N ASN A 190 2.74 13.57 -0.60
CA ASN A 190 3.66 14.66 -0.25
C ASN A 190 2.98 15.87 0.40
N GLN A 191 1.64 15.91 0.40
CA GLN A 191 0.85 16.96 1.04
C GLN A 191 0.45 16.63 2.49
N LEU A 192 0.96 15.53 3.05
CA LEU A 192 0.54 15.01 4.37
C LEU A 192 1.00 15.81 5.58
N HIS A 193 2.03 16.64 5.44
CA HIS A 193 2.53 17.44 6.55
C HIS A 193 1.41 18.36 7.01
N ILE A 194 0.91 18.19 8.24
CA ILE A 194 -0.27 18.91 8.77
C ILE A 194 -0.14 20.42 8.54
N TYR A 195 1.07 20.97 8.75
CA TYR A 195 1.37 22.38 8.51
C TYR A 195 1.21 22.80 7.03
N THR A 196 1.59 21.93 6.09
CA THR A 196 1.46 22.14 4.64
C THR A 196 0.02 21.90 4.18
N ALA A 197 -0.64 20.88 4.72
CA ALA A 197 -2.04 20.53 4.48
C ALA A 197 -3.03 21.63 4.92
N ALA A 198 -2.74 22.30 6.05
CA ALA A 198 -3.56 23.38 6.59
C ALA A 198 -3.72 24.56 5.61
N LYS A 199 -2.76 24.75 4.68
CA LYS A 199 -2.85 25.78 3.65
C LYS A 199 -3.87 25.45 2.53
N ASN A 200 -4.22 24.17 2.38
CA ASN A 200 -5.09 23.67 1.30
C ASN A 200 -6.41 23.04 1.79
N ASN A 201 -6.76 23.24 3.07
CA ASN A 201 -8.03 22.82 3.69
C ASN A 201 -8.38 21.32 3.52
N GLU A 202 -7.39 20.45 3.70
CA GLU A 202 -7.41 19.01 3.42
C GLU A 202 -8.51 18.22 4.18
N PHE A 203 -8.94 18.72 5.34
CA PHE A 203 -10.00 18.08 6.17
C PHE A 203 -11.39 18.08 5.51
N THR A 204 -11.59 18.93 4.49
CA THR A 204 -12.86 19.06 3.76
C THR A 204 -12.77 18.57 2.31
N THR A 205 -11.54 18.36 1.80
CA THR A 205 -11.34 17.89 0.44
C THR A 205 -11.71 16.41 0.37
N LYS A 206 -12.72 16.07 -0.42
CA LYS A 206 -13.16 14.70 -0.75
C LYS A 206 -12.08 13.88 -1.51
N SER A 207 -10.81 14.26 -1.42
CA SER A 207 -9.70 13.64 -2.13
C SER A 207 -9.39 12.24 -1.62
N PHE A 208 -9.62 11.97 -0.32
CA PHE A 208 -9.37 10.66 0.30
C PHE A 208 -10.68 9.92 0.58
N ASP A 209 -11.14 9.16 -0.42
CA ASP A 209 -12.39 8.42 -0.35
C ASP A 209 -12.21 6.94 -0.75
N ARG A 210 -13.30 6.19 -0.63
CA ARG A 210 -13.36 4.78 -1.04
C ARG A 210 -13.01 4.57 -2.51
N LYS A 211 -13.39 5.51 -3.38
CA LYS A 211 -13.16 5.40 -4.83
C LYS A 211 -11.67 5.47 -5.12
N LEU A 212 -10.95 6.43 -4.54
CA LEU A 212 -9.50 6.52 -4.66
C LEU A 212 -8.82 5.31 -4.04
N HIS A 213 -9.18 4.94 -2.80
CA HIS A 213 -8.63 3.74 -2.16
C HIS A 213 -8.76 2.50 -3.04
N ASN A 214 -9.96 2.23 -3.58
CA ASN A 214 -10.18 1.06 -4.44
C ASN A 214 -9.35 1.10 -5.72
N ARG A 215 -9.17 2.28 -6.34
CA ARG A 215 -8.29 2.43 -7.51
C ARG A 215 -6.85 2.09 -7.17
N ILE A 216 -6.31 2.64 -6.08
CA ILE A 216 -4.93 2.36 -5.66
C ILE A 216 -4.74 0.88 -5.29
N VAL A 217 -5.73 0.24 -4.67
CA VAL A 217 -5.71 -1.21 -4.42
C VAL A 217 -5.65 -2.01 -5.72
N ILE A 218 -6.41 -1.62 -6.75
CA ILE A 218 -6.35 -2.27 -8.07
C ILE A 218 -4.95 -2.11 -8.69
N ILE A 219 -4.39 -0.89 -8.66
CA ILE A 219 -3.01 -0.65 -9.13
C ILE A 219 -2.04 -1.55 -8.39
N MET A 220 -2.06 -1.58 -7.05
CA MET A 220 -1.16 -2.39 -6.25
C MET A 220 -1.27 -3.89 -6.54
N LYS A 221 -2.50 -4.39 -6.80
CA LYS A 221 -2.73 -5.79 -7.16
C LYS A 221 -2.10 -6.16 -8.49
N ASN A 222 -2.23 -5.28 -9.49
CA ASN A 222 -1.68 -5.50 -10.83
C ASN A 222 -0.17 -5.23 -10.85
N LEU A 223 0.30 -4.28 -10.05
CA LEU A 223 1.70 -3.85 -10.05
C LEU A 223 2.65 -4.99 -9.69
N LYS A 224 2.23 -5.95 -8.85
CA LYS A 224 3.07 -7.12 -8.53
C LYS A 224 3.38 -7.94 -9.80
N GLU A 225 2.40 -8.12 -10.69
CA GLU A 225 2.51 -8.90 -11.92
C GLU A 225 3.34 -8.10 -12.92
N ILE A 226 2.95 -6.85 -13.15
CA ILE A 226 3.63 -5.94 -14.08
C ILE A 226 5.12 -5.75 -13.72
N LEU A 227 5.47 -5.56 -12.43
CA LEU A 227 6.87 -5.36 -12.05
C LEU A 227 7.72 -6.63 -12.22
N PHE A 228 7.15 -7.80 -11.91
CA PHE A 228 7.85 -9.06 -12.01
C PHE A 228 7.95 -9.57 -13.44
N ASP A 229 6.94 -9.31 -14.27
CA ASP A 229 6.85 -9.80 -15.64
C ASP A 229 7.48 -8.83 -16.66
N ASP A 230 7.41 -7.52 -16.43
CA ASP A 230 7.94 -6.52 -17.37
C ASP A 230 9.29 -5.96 -16.89
N LEU A 231 9.29 -5.33 -15.71
CA LEU A 231 10.39 -4.46 -15.30
C LEU A 231 11.62 -5.26 -14.88
N LEU A 232 11.43 -6.32 -14.10
CA LEU A 232 12.54 -7.17 -13.64
C LEU A 232 13.21 -7.92 -14.82
N PRO A 233 12.49 -8.49 -15.80
CA PRO A 233 13.09 -9.08 -16.99
C PRO A 233 13.79 -8.06 -17.89
N ALA A 234 13.22 -6.88 -18.11
CA ALA A 234 13.89 -5.82 -18.87
C ALA A 234 15.23 -5.41 -18.22
N THR A 235 15.23 -5.31 -16.89
CA THR A 235 16.44 -5.05 -16.10
C THR A 235 17.45 -6.20 -16.23
N LYS A 236 17.00 -7.46 -16.12
CA LYS A 236 17.82 -8.67 -16.31
C LYS A 236 18.37 -8.85 -17.72
N GLN A 237 17.62 -8.46 -18.74
CA GLN A 237 18.11 -8.48 -20.11
C GLN A 237 19.25 -7.48 -20.26
N CYS A 238 19.10 -6.26 -19.73
CA CYS A 238 20.17 -5.28 -19.67
C CYS A 238 21.44 -5.86 -19.00
N TYR A 239 21.29 -6.58 -17.88
CA TYR A 239 22.39 -7.31 -17.22
C TYR A 239 23.02 -8.41 -18.10
N ARG A 240 22.21 -9.30 -18.68
CA ARG A 240 22.67 -10.48 -19.46
C ARG A 240 23.31 -10.13 -20.80
N THR A 241 22.93 -9.02 -21.43
CA THR A 241 23.49 -8.63 -22.74
C THR A 241 24.97 -8.24 -22.67
N LEU A 242 25.52 -8.03 -21.47
CA LEU A 242 26.95 -7.77 -21.26
C LEU A 242 27.74 -9.02 -20.85
N GLU A 243 27.15 -9.99 -20.14
CA GLU A 243 27.83 -11.25 -19.79
C GLU A 243 28.26 -12.07 -21.03
N TYR A 244 27.62 -11.83 -22.18
CA TYR A 244 27.96 -12.46 -23.47
C TYR A 244 28.90 -11.64 -24.36
N LYS A 245 29.36 -10.46 -23.93
CA LYS A 245 30.34 -9.66 -24.70
C LYS A 245 31.81 -9.95 -24.36
N ASP A 246 32.08 -10.83 -23.39
CA ASP A 246 33.43 -11.24 -22.97
C ASP A 246 33.73 -12.74 -23.22
N ILE A 247 33.26 -13.30 -24.35
CA ILE A 247 33.77 -14.58 -24.91
C ILE A 247 34.18 -14.37 -26.36
#